data_AF-A0A1G1ZSV7-F1
#
_entry.id   AF-A0A1G1ZSV7-F1
#
_cell.length_a   1.000
_cell.length_b   1.000
_cell.length_c   1.000
_cell.angle_alpha   90.00
_cell.angle_beta   90.00
_cell.angle_gamma   90.00
#
_symmetry.space_group_name_H-M   'P 1'
#
loop_
_entity.id
_entity.type
_entity.pdbx_description
1 polymer ?
#
loop_
_entity_poly.entity_id
_entity_poly.type
_entity_poly.pdbx_seq_one_letter_code
_entity_poly.pdbx_strand_id
1 'polypeptide(L)'
;MLSRFERPILEKAEEAASKKEIVASVWGYVEKLKFPLQERAKKLREKGFPVDDDCRIDPRKFLAFIAESEIQKDLHRVTGQEKQWLMENSLKKPAEQAHQNIIQKNGELLETVKTLGMNGSWFGGRFVTVRTSKFDDYFNGVDNLIFDTVTFQPIAAIDDTTNLLNKKDAIQKVQNGATVKYATEYTHAGAVKRTFKKLPVLLITSPIEEVATLAKDLINGSESEEGEIARRNIVANLKQQAEQIAKGIIPIRDPKLKDAYRKTSEILNSIK
;
A
#
# COMPACT_ATOMS: atom_id res chain seq x y z
N MET A 1 -41.69 -18.16 -7.81
CA MET A 1 -41.14 -17.44 -8.99
C MET A 1 -41.20 -15.95 -8.63
N LEU A 2 -40.07 -15.35 -8.25
CA LEU A 2 -40.05 -13.96 -7.76
C LEU A 2 -40.40 -12.98 -8.90
N SER A 3 -41.21 -11.97 -8.58
CA SER A 3 -41.64 -10.97 -9.56
C SER A 3 -40.46 -10.15 -10.07
N ARG A 4 -40.60 -9.57 -11.26
CA ARG A 4 -39.57 -8.72 -11.90
C ARG A 4 -39.23 -7.48 -11.05
N PHE A 5 -40.07 -7.11 -10.09
CA PHE A 5 -39.88 -5.98 -9.18
C PHE A 5 -39.28 -6.38 -7.82
N GLU A 6 -39.42 -7.64 -7.40
CA GLU A 6 -38.89 -8.16 -6.12
C GLU A 6 -37.42 -8.58 -6.22
N ARG A 7 -37.01 -9.07 -7.39
CA ARG A 7 -35.63 -9.52 -7.65
C ARG A 7 -34.56 -8.45 -7.38
N PRO A 8 -34.70 -7.21 -7.88
CA PRO A 8 -33.72 -6.14 -7.62
C PRO A 8 -33.66 -5.69 -6.15
N ILE A 9 -34.74 -5.90 -5.39
CA ILE A 9 -34.82 -5.53 -3.97
C ILE A 9 -34.12 -6.59 -3.12
N LEU A 10 -34.34 -7.87 -3.43
CA LEU A 10 -33.65 -9.00 -2.82
C LEU A 10 -32.15 -8.98 -3.13
N GLU A 11 -31.75 -8.77 -4.39
CA GLU A 11 -30.34 -8.64 -4.78
C GLU A 11 -29.63 -7.52 -4.01
N LYS A 12 -30.27 -6.35 -3.86
CA LYS A 12 -29.72 -5.24 -3.06
C LYS A 12 -29.65 -5.55 -1.56
N ALA A 13 -30.61 -6.30 -1.03
CA ALA A 13 -30.62 -6.69 0.37
C ALA A 13 -29.53 -7.76 0.67
N GLU A 14 -29.34 -8.71 -0.24
CA GLU A 14 -28.27 -9.72 -0.18
C GLU A 14 -26.89 -9.08 -0.32
N GLU A 15 -26.72 -8.13 -1.25
CA GLU A 15 -25.49 -7.36 -1.41
C GLU A 15 -25.17 -6.52 -0.15
N ALA A 16 -26.19 -5.92 0.46
CA ALA A 16 -26.02 -5.17 1.72
C ALA A 16 -25.69 -6.08 2.91
N ALA A 17 -26.28 -7.28 2.98
CA ALA A 17 -25.98 -8.26 4.03
C ALA A 17 -24.57 -8.83 3.88
N SER A 18 -24.15 -9.18 2.66
CA SER A 18 -22.80 -9.63 2.34
C SER A 18 -21.75 -8.57 2.68
N LYS A 19 -21.97 -7.30 2.33
CA LYS A 19 -21.09 -6.19 2.73
C LYS A 19 -20.99 -6.02 4.24
N LYS A 20 -22.08 -6.23 4.98
CA LYS A 20 -22.10 -6.13 6.45
C LYS A 20 -21.32 -7.28 7.11
N GLU A 21 -21.39 -8.48 6.54
CA GLU A 21 -20.62 -9.65 6.99
C GLU A 21 -19.12 -9.47 6.70
N ILE A 22 -18.76 -8.92 5.52
CA ILE A 22 -17.38 -8.55 5.18
C ILE A 22 -16.83 -7.56 6.21
N VAL A 23 -17.56 -6.48 6.53
CA VAL A 23 -17.12 -5.48 7.52
C VAL A 23 -16.88 -6.10 8.92
N ALA A 24 -17.72 -7.03 9.35
CA ALA A 24 -17.52 -7.73 10.62
C ALA A 24 -16.26 -8.64 10.59
N SER A 25 -16.00 -9.28 9.44
CA SER A 25 -14.82 -10.14 9.25
C SER A 25 -13.49 -9.36 9.19
N VAL A 26 -13.50 -8.13 8.65
CA VAL A 26 -12.32 -7.26 8.50
C VAL A 26 -11.61 -7.05 9.84
N TRP A 27 -12.36 -6.75 10.90
CA TRP A 27 -11.80 -6.58 12.24
C TRP A 27 -11.06 -7.83 12.72
N GLY A 28 -11.69 -9.00 12.53
CA GLY A 28 -11.09 -10.27 12.90
C GLY A 28 -9.83 -10.60 12.09
N TYR A 29 -9.76 -10.16 10.83
CA TYR A 29 -8.60 -10.37 9.97
C TYR A 29 -7.42 -9.49 10.37
N VAL A 30 -7.64 -8.20 10.65
CA VAL A 30 -6.55 -7.29 11.09
C VAL A 30 -5.86 -7.85 12.33
N GLU A 31 -6.62 -8.30 13.33
CA GLU A 31 -6.05 -8.88 14.55
C GLU A 31 -5.26 -10.18 14.27
N LYS A 32 -5.80 -11.08 13.45
CA LYS A 32 -5.13 -12.34 13.10
C LYS A 32 -3.85 -12.15 12.28
N LEU A 33 -3.78 -11.08 11.49
CA LEU A 33 -2.62 -10.78 10.64
C LEU A 33 -1.48 -10.05 11.38
N LYS A 34 -1.69 -9.58 12.62
CA LYS A 34 -0.65 -8.92 13.43
C LYS A 34 0.60 -9.78 13.59
N PHE A 35 0.43 -11.06 13.94
CA PHE A 35 1.58 -11.95 14.17
C PHE A 35 2.37 -12.21 12.87
N PRO A 36 1.74 -12.58 11.73
CA PRO A 36 2.42 -12.62 10.44
C PRO A 36 3.16 -11.33 10.07
N LEU A 37 2.57 -10.16 10.40
CA LEU A 37 3.17 -8.86 10.12
C LEU A 37 4.43 -8.61 10.98
N GLN A 38 4.39 -8.96 12.27
CA GLN A 38 5.54 -8.89 13.17
C GLN A 38 6.68 -9.81 12.74
N GLU A 39 6.36 -11.05 12.35
CA GLU A 39 7.36 -11.98 11.80
C GLU A 39 7.98 -11.44 10.52
N ARG A 40 7.20 -10.75 9.69
CA ARG A 40 7.73 -10.06 8.51
C ARG A 40 8.64 -8.89 8.89
N ALA A 41 8.23 -8.07 9.86
CA ALA A 41 9.02 -6.95 10.35
C ALA A 41 10.37 -7.40 10.91
N LYS A 42 10.40 -8.53 11.64
CA LYS A 42 11.64 -9.14 12.12
C LYS A 42 12.59 -9.48 10.98
N LYS A 43 12.11 -10.15 9.92
CA LYS A 43 12.90 -10.48 8.73
C LYS A 43 13.40 -9.23 7.98
N LEU A 44 12.61 -8.15 7.96
CA LEU A 44 13.04 -6.87 7.39
C LEU A 44 14.16 -6.23 8.21
N ARG A 45 14.05 -6.26 9.55
CA ARG A 45 15.11 -5.77 10.45
C ARG A 45 16.40 -6.57 10.33
N GLU A 46 16.32 -7.89 10.15
CA GLU A 46 17.49 -8.75 9.86
C GLU A 46 18.20 -8.35 8.55
N LYS A 47 17.47 -7.78 7.59
CA LYS A 47 18.02 -7.19 6.34
C LYS A 47 18.47 -5.74 6.50
N GLY A 48 18.41 -5.18 7.70
CA GLY A 48 18.84 -3.81 8.03
C GLY A 48 17.77 -2.72 7.89
N PHE A 49 16.52 -3.06 7.55
CA PHE A 49 15.47 -2.05 7.40
C PHE A 49 15.07 -1.44 8.76
N PRO A 50 14.98 -0.11 8.88
CA PRO A 50 14.62 0.60 10.12
C PRO A 50 13.10 0.65 10.31
N VAL A 51 12.46 -0.51 10.45
CA VAL A 51 11.00 -0.64 10.56
C VAL A 51 10.53 -1.02 11.97
N ASP A 52 9.33 -0.56 12.32
CA ASP A 52 8.56 -1.03 13.46
C ASP A 52 7.90 -2.39 13.19
N ASP A 53 7.10 -2.87 14.14
CA ASP A 53 6.42 -4.16 14.10
C ASP A 53 5.30 -4.25 13.04
N ASP A 54 4.88 -3.11 12.50
CA ASP A 54 3.90 -3.03 11.42
C ASP A 54 4.57 -2.93 10.04
N CYS A 55 5.88 -3.24 9.97
CA CYS A 55 6.74 -3.07 8.79
C CYS A 55 6.83 -1.61 8.31
N ARG A 56 6.55 -0.63 9.18
CA ARG A 56 6.56 0.79 8.86
C ARG A 56 7.89 1.43 9.24
N ILE A 57 8.44 2.26 8.35
CA ILE A 57 9.70 2.96 8.62
C ILE A 57 9.53 3.88 9.83
N ASP A 58 10.42 3.74 10.82
CA ASP A 58 10.48 4.59 12.01
C ASP A 58 11.47 5.76 11.80
N PRO A 59 11.00 7.02 11.67
CA PRO A 59 11.86 8.19 11.55
C PRO A 59 12.94 8.30 12.61
N ARG A 60 12.68 7.83 13.84
CA ARG A 60 13.64 7.94 14.96
C ARG A 60 14.90 7.11 14.72
N LYS A 61 14.81 6.06 13.90
CA LYS A 61 15.97 5.26 13.51
C LYS A 61 16.89 5.99 12.52
N PHE A 62 16.49 7.15 11.99
CA PHE A 62 17.28 7.97 11.06
C PHE A 62 18.17 9.01 11.76
N LEU A 63 18.27 8.97 13.08
CA LEU A 63 19.27 9.74 13.83
C LEU A 63 20.67 9.54 13.24
N ALA A 64 21.48 10.60 13.30
CA ALA A 64 22.78 10.79 12.63
C ALA A 64 22.74 10.89 11.09
N PHE A 65 21.66 10.46 10.41
CA PHE A 65 21.48 10.69 8.97
C PHE A 65 20.62 11.93 8.68
N ILE A 66 19.54 12.13 9.45
CA ILE A 66 18.72 13.35 9.44
C ILE A 66 18.89 14.05 10.79
N ALA A 67 18.97 15.38 10.77
CA ALA A 67 19.11 16.18 11.98
C ALA A 67 17.93 15.91 12.93
N GLU A 68 18.22 15.74 14.23
CA GLU A 68 17.20 15.44 15.23
C GLU A 68 16.10 16.51 15.26
N SER A 69 16.47 17.79 15.14
CA SER A 69 15.51 18.90 15.10
C SER A 69 14.53 18.81 13.92
N GLU A 70 14.96 18.24 12.80
CA GLU A 70 14.12 18.00 11.62
C GLU A 70 13.19 16.79 11.85
N ILE A 71 13.70 15.71 12.44
CA ILE A 71 12.89 14.55 12.84
C ILE A 71 11.78 14.98 13.81
N GLN A 72 12.13 15.79 14.83
CA GLN A 72 11.15 16.25 15.82
C GLN A 72 10.08 17.16 15.18
N LYS A 73 10.45 18.03 14.24
CA LYS A 73 9.49 18.84 13.47
C LYS A 73 8.52 17.96 12.68
N ASP A 74 9.02 16.94 11.99
CA ASP A 74 8.18 16.03 11.22
C ASP A 74 7.25 15.20 12.11
N LEU A 75 7.77 14.66 13.22
CA LEU A 75 6.97 13.94 14.20
C LEU A 75 5.88 14.84 14.79
N HIS A 76 6.20 16.10 15.09
CA HIS A 76 5.22 17.07 15.58
C HIS A 76 4.11 17.33 14.54
N ARG A 77 4.46 17.45 13.25
CA ARG A 77 3.47 17.59 12.16
C ARG A 77 2.56 16.37 12.06
N VAL A 78 3.11 15.16 12.14
CA VAL A 78 2.32 13.91 12.16
C VAL A 78 1.35 13.92 13.34
N THR A 79 1.84 14.21 14.55
CA THR A 79 0.98 14.28 15.75
C THR A 79 -0.10 15.37 15.62
N GLY A 80 0.20 16.51 15.01
CA GLY A 80 -0.77 17.56 14.73
C GLY A 80 -1.90 17.07 13.80
N GLN A 81 -1.54 16.41 12.70
CA GLN A 81 -2.49 15.82 11.75
C GLN A 81 -3.40 14.77 12.41
N GLU A 82 -2.82 13.86 13.20
CA GLU A 82 -3.57 12.81 13.90
C GLU A 82 -4.54 13.40 14.93
N LYS A 83 -4.10 14.41 15.70
CA LYS A 83 -4.96 15.12 16.66
C LYS A 83 -6.12 15.82 15.97
N GLN A 84 -5.86 16.50 14.85
CA GLN A 84 -6.91 17.15 14.07
C GLN A 84 -7.94 16.13 13.59
N TRP A 85 -7.48 15.02 13.00
CA TRP A 85 -8.37 13.96 12.53
C TRP A 85 -9.21 13.33 13.66
N LEU A 86 -8.60 13.08 14.83
CA LEU A 86 -9.33 12.59 16.01
C LEU A 86 -10.38 13.59 16.51
N MET A 87 -10.05 14.88 16.54
CA MET A 87 -10.98 15.94 16.91
C MET A 87 -12.15 16.01 15.93
N GLU A 88 -11.87 16.06 14.63
CA GLU A 88 -12.90 16.06 13.58
C GLU A 88 -13.80 14.83 13.66
N ASN A 89 -13.24 13.65 13.95
CA ASN A 89 -14.03 12.44 14.12
C ASN A 89 -14.90 12.47 15.40
N SER A 90 -14.38 13.00 16.51
CA SER A 90 -15.12 13.10 17.78
C SER A 90 -16.35 14.02 17.71
N LEU A 91 -16.33 14.99 16.78
CA LEU A 91 -17.43 15.92 16.55
C LEU A 91 -18.56 15.34 15.67
N LYS A 92 -18.34 14.19 15.03
CA LYS A 92 -19.33 13.55 14.15
C LYS A 92 -20.43 12.87 14.95
N LYS A 93 -21.58 12.64 14.32
CA LYS A 93 -22.67 11.85 14.92
C LYS A 93 -22.26 10.39 15.12
N PRO A 94 -22.85 9.63 16.05
CA PRO A 94 -22.46 8.23 16.30
C PRO A 94 -22.46 7.33 15.07
N ALA A 95 -23.46 7.48 14.17
CA ALA A 95 -23.52 6.70 12.93
C ALA A 95 -22.37 7.05 11.95
N GLU A 96 -22.00 8.32 11.87
CA GLU A 96 -20.88 8.79 11.06
C GLU A 96 -19.54 8.34 11.64
N GLN A 97 -19.38 8.38 12.96
CA GLN A 97 -18.19 7.83 13.65
C GLN A 97 -18.03 6.33 13.38
N ALA A 98 -19.11 5.56 13.50
CA ALA A 98 -19.09 4.13 13.20
C ALA A 98 -18.68 3.87 11.75
N HIS A 99 -19.21 4.66 10.81
CA HIS A 99 -18.83 4.55 9.40
C HIS A 99 -17.35 4.88 9.15
N GLN A 100 -16.81 5.92 9.81
CA GLN A 100 -15.40 6.28 9.70
C GLN A 100 -14.48 5.22 10.28
N ASN A 101 -14.86 4.60 11.40
CA ASN A 101 -14.10 3.49 11.98
C ASN A 101 -14.04 2.28 11.04
N ILE A 102 -15.12 2.00 10.31
CA ILE A 102 -15.13 0.94 9.28
C ILE A 102 -14.17 1.28 8.15
N ILE A 103 -14.20 2.53 7.64
CA ILE A 103 -13.28 2.98 6.57
C ILE A 103 -11.83 2.84 7.03
N GLN A 104 -11.51 3.27 8.25
CA GLN A 104 -10.17 3.16 8.81
C GLN A 104 -9.72 1.69 8.89
N LYS A 105 -10.58 0.80 9.37
CA LYS A 105 -10.24 -0.63 9.50
C LYS A 105 -10.07 -1.32 8.15
N ASN A 106 -10.86 -0.94 7.16
CA ASN A 106 -10.66 -1.39 5.79
C ASN A 106 -9.30 -0.93 5.23
N GLY A 107 -8.90 0.31 5.51
CA GLY A 107 -7.57 0.84 5.18
C GLY A 107 -6.45 0.04 5.85
N GLU A 108 -6.56 -0.19 7.16
CA GLU A 108 -5.57 -0.98 7.91
C GLU A 108 -5.43 -2.41 7.37
N LEU A 109 -6.55 -3.05 7.01
CA LEU A 109 -6.54 -4.38 6.41
C LEU A 109 -5.85 -4.37 5.04
N LEU A 110 -6.21 -3.41 4.18
CA LEU A 110 -5.62 -3.25 2.86
C LEU A 110 -4.10 -3.10 2.96
N GLU A 111 -3.60 -2.19 3.81
CA GLU A 111 -2.17 -1.98 4.02
C GLU A 111 -1.47 -3.25 4.53
N THR A 112 -2.09 -3.96 5.47
CA THR A 112 -1.55 -5.19 6.07
C THR A 112 -1.43 -6.30 5.03
N VAL A 113 -2.52 -6.58 4.31
CA VAL A 113 -2.60 -7.64 3.29
C VAL A 113 -1.61 -7.37 2.16
N LYS A 114 -1.52 -6.12 1.67
CA LYS A 114 -0.53 -5.79 0.63
C LYS A 114 0.90 -5.94 1.13
N THR A 115 1.20 -5.44 2.32
CA THR A 115 2.56 -5.54 2.86
C THR A 115 2.97 -7.00 3.00
N LEU A 116 2.09 -7.86 3.51
CA LEU A 116 2.34 -9.30 3.62
C LEU A 116 2.42 -9.99 2.26
N GLY A 117 1.47 -9.71 1.38
CA GLY A 117 1.36 -10.30 0.06
C GLY A 117 2.53 -9.97 -0.85
N MET A 118 2.92 -8.69 -0.91
CA MET A 118 4.06 -8.21 -1.71
C MET A 118 5.39 -8.78 -1.25
N ASN A 119 5.61 -8.85 0.07
CA ASN A 119 6.79 -9.51 0.62
C ASN A 119 6.70 -11.05 0.54
N GLY A 120 5.53 -11.59 0.22
CA GLY A 120 5.23 -13.01 0.17
C GLY A 120 5.14 -13.53 -1.25
N SER A 121 4.05 -14.26 -1.52
CA SER A 121 3.87 -15.03 -2.75
C SER A 121 3.39 -14.20 -3.94
N TRP A 122 2.88 -12.97 -3.75
CA TRP A 122 2.23 -12.23 -4.84
C TRP A 122 3.10 -12.04 -6.08
N PHE A 123 4.40 -11.87 -5.83
CA PHE A 123 5.44 -11.70 -6.85
C PHE A 123 6.53 -12.77 -6.72
N GLY A 124 6.19 -13.96 -6.20
CA GLY A 124 7.14 -15.07 -6.05
C GLY A 124 8.37 -14.73 -5.20
N GLY A 125 8.23 -13.87 -4.18
CA GLY A 125 9.35 -13.40 -3.35
C GLY A 125 10.31 -12.43 -4.03
N ARG A 126 10.00 -11.96 -5.25
CA ARG A 126 10.85 -11.00 -5.99
C ARG A 126 10.93 -9.62 -5.34
N PHE A 127 9.92 -9.24 -4.55
CA PHE A 127 9.87 -7.93 -3.93
C PHE A 127 10.12 -7.98 -2.43
N VAL A 128 10.79 -6.93 -1.96
CA VAL A 128 10.83 -6.54 -0.55
C VAL A 128 10.09 -5.22 -0.44
N THR A 129 9.10 -5.16 0.44
CA THR A 129 8.24 -3.98 0.60
C THR A 129 8.24 -3.53 2.05
N VAL A 130 8.32 -2.23 2.27
CA VAL A 130 8.13 -1.61 3.59
C VAL A 130 7.02 -0.56 3.49
N ARG A 131 6.30 -0.33 4.58
CA ARG A 131 5.41 0.83 4.70
C ARG A 131 6.28 2.05 4.98
N THR A 132 6.02 3.16 4.32
CA THR A 132 6.78 4.40 4.53
C THR A 132 6.48 4.99 5.90
N SER A 133 7.29 5.96 6.35
CA SER A 133 6.99 6.67 7.59
C SER A 133 5.63 7.36 7.53
N LYS A 134 4.96 7.57 8.67
CA LYS A 134 3.71 8.36 8.71
C LYS A 134 3.88 9.76 8.12
N PHE A 135 5.09 10.32 8.18
CA PHE A 135 5.38 11.59 7.54
C PHE A 135 5.33 11.49 6.01
N ASP A 136 5.99 10.49 5.43
CA ASP A 136 6.00 10.26 3.99
C ASP A 136 4.61 9.85 3.46
N ASP A 137 3.87 9.09 4.25
CA ASP A 137 2.47 8.76 4.03
C ASP A 137 1.61 10.05 4.02
N TYR A 138 1.53 10.81 5.11
CA TYR A 138 0.61 11.94 5.19
C TYR A 138 1.01 13.14 4.34
N PHE A 139 2.31 13.41 4.18
CA PHE A 139 2.79 14.65 3.57
C PHE A 139 3.41 14.46 2.19
N ASN A 140 3.93 13.26 1.88
CA ASN A 140 4.40 12.93 0.54
C ASN A 140 3.41 12.01 -0.21
N GLY A 141 2.44 11.40 0.50
CA GLY A 141 1.42 10.49 -0.03
C GLY A 141 2.05 9.31 -0.77
N VAL A 142 2.98 8.64 -0.09
CA VAL A 142 3.58 7.37 -0.52
C VAL A 142 3.34 6.38 0.60
N ASP A 143 2.58 5.31 0.36
CA ASP A 143 2.20 4.33 1.38
C ASP A 143 3.28 3.27 1.55
N ASN A 144 3.88 2.84 0.44
CA ASN A 144 4.87 1.76 0.41
C ASN A 144 6.09 2.11 -0.43
N LEU A 145 7.23 1.53 -0.02
CA LEU A 145 8.46 1.50 -0.80
C LEU A 145 8.78 0.04 -1.13
N ILE A 146 8.86 -0.26 -2.42
CA ILE A 146 9.05 -1.59 -2.99
C ILE A 146 10.44 -1.65 -3.62
N PHE A 147 11.15 -2.75 -3.39
CA PHE A 147 12.46 -3.02 -3.99
C PHE A 147 12.43 -4.36 -4.72
N ASP A 148 12.94 -4.36 -5.94
CA ASP A 148 13.27 -5.60 -6.65
C ASP A 148 14.50 -6.27 -6.03
N THR A 149 14.40 -7.53 -5.66
CA THR A 149 15.51 -8.25 -5.00
C THR A 149 16.63 -8.66 -5.94
N VAL A 150 16.41 -8.53 -7.26
CA VAL A 150 17.39 -8.87 -8.30
C VAL A 150 18.17 -7.64 -8.75
N THR A 151 17.47 -6.56 -9.09
CA THR A 151 18.04 -5.32 -9.63
C THR A 151 18.22 -4.23 -8.59
N PHE A 152 17.65 -4.39 -7.39
CA PHE A 152 17.64 -3.41 -6.31
C PHE A 152 16.94 -2.09 -6.65
N GLN A 153 16.19 -2.05 -7.77
CA GLN A 153 15.46 -0.86 -8.20
C GLN A 153 14.38 -0.50 -7.18
N PRO A 154 14.39 0.73 -6.62
CA PRO A 154 13.34 1.22 -5.75
C PRO A 154 12.14 1.73 -6.56
N ILE A 155 10.95 1.44 -6.06
CA ILE A 155 9.66 1.84 -6.63
C ILE A 155 8.78 2.36 -5.49
N ALA A 156 8.22 3.55 -5.66
CA ALA A 156 7.22 4.08 -4.75
C ALA A 156 5.85 3.50 -5.11
N ALA A 157 5.10 3.11 -4.09
CA ALA A 157 3.73 2.64 -4.23
C ALA A 157 2.79 3.58 -3.49
N ILE A 158 1.71 3.95 -4.17
CA ILE A 158 0.65 4.80 -3.63
C ILE A 158 -0.66 4.04 -3.71
N ASP A 159 -1.42 4.13 -2.63
CA ASP A 159 -2.77 3.63 -2.58
C ASP A 159 -3.69 4.66 -3.21
N ASP A 160 -4.27 4.31 -4.35
CA ASP A 160 -5.41 5.04 -4.87
C ASP A 160 -6.61 4.10 -4.84
N THR A 161 -7.69 4.53 -4.22
CA THR A 161 -8.94 3.76 -4.17
C THR A 161 -9.76 3.88 -5.46
N THR A 162 -9.27 4.59 -6.49
CA THR A 162 -10.03 4.84 -7.73
C THR A 162 -9.15 5.07 -8.97
N ASN A 163 -9.74 4.79 -10.14
CA ASN A 163 -9.21 4.92 -11.51
C ASN A 163 -8.29 6.14 -11.77
N LEU A 164 -7.04 5.86 -12.20
CA LEU A 164 -5.97 6.79 -12.58
C LEU A 164 -6.41 7.99 -13.43
N LEU A 165 -7.33 7.76 -14.36
CA LEU A 165 -7.74 8.75 -15.35
C LEU A 165 -8.55 9.92 -14.75
N ASN A 166 -9.02 9.77 -13.51
CA ASN A 166 -9.95 10.71 -12.90
C ASN A 166 -9.33 11.60 -11.80
N LYS A 167 -8.05 11.40 -11.44
CA LYS A 167 -7.38 12.18 -10.39
C LYS A 167 -6.11 12.85 -10.88
N LYS A 168 -6.21 14.18 -11.07
CA LYS A 168 -5.11 15.08 -11.46
C LYS A 168 -3.86 14.90 -10.58
N ASP A 169 -4.04 14.70 -9.28
CA ASP A 169 -2.93 14.61 -8.32
C ASP A 169 -2.12 13.31 -8.47
N ALA A 170 -2.80 12.19 -8.74
CA ALA A 170 -2.15 10.90 -8.95
C ALA A 170 -1.32 10.90 -10.24
N ILE A 171 -1.87 11.46 -11.33
CA ILE A 171 -1.15 11.67 -12.59
C ILE A 171 0.06 12.60 -12.36
N GLN A 172 -0.11 13.69 -11.63
CA GLN A 172 0.98 14.63 -11.33
C GLN A 172 2.11 13.94 -10.55
N LYS A 173 1.79 13.03 -9.61
CA LYS A 173 2.81 12.24 -8.90
C LYS A 173 3.52 11.25 -9.82
N VAL A 174 2.80 10.58 -10.73
CA VAL A 174 3.43 9.73 -11.75
C VAL A 174 4.38 10.53 -12.64
N GLN A 175 3.98 11.74 -13.05
CA GLN A 175 4.78 12.58 -13.94
C GLN A 175 6.05 13.14 -13.29
N ASN A 176 6.00 13.47 -12.00
CA ASN A 176 7.13 14.09 -11.29
C ASN A 176 7.95 13.09 -10.46
N GLY A 177 7.39 11.91 -10.22
CA GLY A 177 7.91 10.91 -9.28
C GLY A 177 7.64 11.28 -7.82
N ALA A 178 7.81 10.30 -6.95
CA ALA A 178 7.59 10.46 -5.52
C ALA A 178 8.88 10.85 -4.76
N THR A 179 8.71 11.57 -3.66
CA THR A 179 9.79 11.81 -2.69
C THR A 179 9.51 10.96 -1.45
N VAL A 180 10.55 10.26 -0.97
CA VAL A 180 10.48 9.52 0.29
C VAL A 180 11.69 9.97 1.12
N LYS A 181 11.39 10.74 2.16
CA LYS A 181 12.37 11.36 3.06
C LYS A 181 13.05 10.31 3.94
N TYR A 182 12.25 9.50 4.62
CA TYR A 182 12.72 8.42 5.47
C TYR A 182 12.69 7.13 4.65
N ALA A 183 13.76 6.86 3.89
CA ALA A 183 13.86 5.68 3.04
C ALA A 183 15.13 4.86 3.31
N THR A 184 15.22 3.71 2.66
CA THR A 184 16.46 2.94 2.62
C THR A 184 16.76 2.56 1.18
N GLU A 185 18.02 2.52 0.80
CA GLU A 185 18.46 1.82 -0.39
C GLU A 185 18.73 0.37 -0.02
N TYR A 186 18.11 -0.56 -0.75
CA TYR A 186 18.38 -1.98 -0.57
C TYR A 186 19.52 -2.38 -1.49
N THR A 187 20.52 -3.10 -0.96
CA THR A 187 21.69 -3.56 -1.72
C THR A 187 22.00 -5.00 -1.35
N HIS A 188 23.00 -5.61 -2.01
CA HIS A 188 23.52 -6.93 -1.61
C HIS A 188 24.02 -6.98 -0.15
N ALA A 189 24.46 -5.84 0.40
CA ALA A 189 24.95 -5.75 1.78
C ALA A 189 23.81 -5.50 2.80
N GLY A 190 22.56 -5.36 2.33
CA GLY A 190 21.42 -4.99 3.15
C GLY A 190 20.95 -3.55 2.91
N ALA A 191 20.06 -3.08 3.79
CA ALA A 191 19.43 -1.77 3.69
C ALA A 191 20.30 -0.66 4.31
N VAL A 192 20.49 0.42 3.56
CA VAL A 192 21.24 1.62 3.98
C VAL A 192 20.32 2.83 3.95
N LYS A 193 20.35 3.68 4.98
CA LYS A 193 19.51 4.89 5.06
C LYS A 193 19.74 5.80 3.85
N ARG A 194 18.65 6.25 3.22
CA ARG A 194 18.69 7.13 2.05
C ARG A 194 17.44 8.02 2.01
N THR A 195 17.52 9.14 1.30
CA THR A 195 16.35 9.89 0.85
C THR A 195 16.24 9.74 -0.66
N PHE A 196 15.06 9.38 -1.15
CA PHE A 196 14.80 9.36 -2.58
C PHE A 196 14.03 10.59 -3.03
N LYS A 197 14.43 11.11 -4.17
CA LYS A 197 13.72 12.17 -4.91
C LYS A 197 13.39 11.59 -6.29
N LYS A 198 12.14 11.71 -6.71
CA LYS A 198 11.63 11.25 -8.01
C LYS A 198 11.69 9.72 -8.21
N LEU A 199 11.14 8.95 -7.28
CA LEU A 199 10.93 7.52 -7.51
C LEU A 199 9.81 7.29 -8.54
N PRO A 200 9.91 6.24 -9.37
CA PRO A 200 8.77 5.81 -10.17
C PRO A 200 7.65 5.39 -9.22
N VAL A 201 6.44 5.84 -9.53
CA VAL A 201 5.21 5.61 -8.78
C VAL A 201 4.36 4.57 -9.48
N LEU A 202 3.98 3.53 -8.74
CA LEU A 202 2.87 2.64 -9.09
C LEU A 202 1.67 2.95 -8.20
N LEU A 203 0.46 2.86 -8.75
CA LEU A 203 -0.77 2.96 -7.98
C LEU A 203 -1.36 1.57 -7.79
N ILE A 204 -1.64 1.22 -6.54
CA ILE A 204 -2.22 -0.07 -6.18
C ILE A 204 -3.68 0.16 -5.82
N THR A 205 -4.57 -0.42 -6.62
CA THR A 205 -6.02 -0.41 -6.40
C THR A 205 -6.48 -1.84 -6.18
N SER A 206 -7.17 -2.11 -5.07
CA SER A 206 -7.77 -3.43 -4.79
C SER A 206 -9.15 -3.25 -4.15
N PRO A 207 -10.21 -3.85 -4.69
CA PRO A 207 -11.52 -3.93 -4.03
C PRO A 207 -11.40 -4.57 -2.65
N ILE A 208 -12.21 -4.12 -1.69
CA ILE A 208 -12.15 -4.62 -0.32
C ILE A 208 -12.51 -6.11 -0.24
N GLU A 209 -13.32 -6.60 -1.17
CA GLU A 209 -13.71 -8.00 -1.32
C GLU A 209 -12.50 -8.87 -1.68
N GLU A 210 -11.69 -8.44 -2.66
CA GLU A 210 -10.43 -9.11 -3.03
C GLU A 210 -9.44 -9.10 -1.86
N VAL A 211 -9.34 -7.97 -1.15
CA VAL A 211 -8.48 -7.83 0.03
C VAL A 211 -8.90 -8.78 1.15
N ALA A 212 -10.21 -8.92 1.40
CA ALA A 212 -10.73 -9.83 2.42
C ALA A 212 -10.46 -11.30 2.08
N THR A 213 -10.61 -11.69 0.81
CA THR A 213 -10.23 -13.04 0.33
C THR A 213 -8.74 -13.28 0.53
N LEU A 214 -7.88 -12.35 0.11
CA LEU A 214 -6.44 -12.46 0.28
C LEU A 214 -6.02 -12.49 1.75
N ALA A 215 -6.73 -11.76 2.63
CA ALA A 215 -6.52 -11.81 4.08
C ALA A 215 -6.80 -13.21 4.63
N LYS A 216 -7.92 -13.82 4.22
CA LYS A 216 -8.30 -15.17 4.64
C LYS A 216 -7.24 -16.21 4.21
N ASP A 217 -6.73 -16.10 2.99
CA ASP A 217 -5.70 -17.00 2.47
C ASP A 217 -4.37 -16.85 3.22
N LEU A 218 -3.96 -15.62 3.52
CA LEU A 218 -2.79 -15.34 4.34
C LEU A 218 -2.92 -15.92 5.76
N ILE A 219 -4.11 -15.85 6.36
CA ILE A 219 -4.39 -16.41 7.70
C ILE A 219 -4.34 -17.94 7.67
N ASN A 220 -4.89 -18.57 6.62
CA ASN A 220 -4.94 -20.02 6.50
C ASN A 220 -3.61 -20.63 6.01
N GLY A 221 -2.72 -19.81 5.44
CA GLY A 221 -1.47 -20.29 4.84
C GLY A 221 -1.66 -21.06 3.53
N SER A 222 -2.80 -20.86 2.85
CA SER A 222 -3.15 -21.55 1.60
C SER A 222 -3.80 -20.57 0.62
N GLU A 223 -3.47 -20.67 -0.67
CA GLU A 223 -4.10 -19.87 -1.73
C GLU A 223 -5.38 -20.57 -2.20
N SER A 224 -6.51 -19.86 -2.13
CA SER A 224 -7.80 -20.27 -2.71
C SER A 224 -7.85 -19.91 -4.21
N GLU A 225 -8.81 -20.46 -4.94
CA GLU A 225 -9.02 -20.11 -6.35
C GLU A 225 -9.37 -18.62 -6.48
N GLU A 226 -10.24 -18.10 -5.61
CA GLU A 226 -10.58 -16.68 -5.57
C GLU A 226 -9.38 -15.80 -5.20
N GLY A 227 -8.53 -16.27 -4.28
CA GLY A 227 -7.29 -15.58 -3.91
C GLY A 227 -6.27 -15.55 -5.04
N GLU A 228 -6.13 -16.63 -5.80
CA GLU A 228 -5.28 -16.68 -6.99
C GLU A 228 -5.76 -15.67 -8.05
N ILE A 229 -7.08 -15.60 -8.28
CA ILE A 229 -7.69 -14.63 -9.21
C ILE A 229 -7.42 -13.20 -8.73
N ALA A 230 -7.69 -12.89 -7.46
CA ALA A 230 -7.45 -11.57 -6.88
C ALA A 230 -5.97 -11.16 -6.99
N ARG A 231 -5.05 -12.06 -6.67
CA ARG A 231 -3.60 -11.84 -6.82
C ARG A 231 -3.23 -11.56 -8.28
N ARG A 232 -3.73 -12.36 -9.23
CA ARG A 232 -3.49 -12.16 -10.67
C ARG A 232 -4.00 -10.82 -11.15
N ASN A 233 -5.18 -10.38 -10.70
CA ASN A 233 -5.74 -9.08 -11.04
C ASN A 233 -4.81 -7.94 -10.59
N ILE A 234 -4.33 -7.98 -9.34
CA ILE A 234 -3.39 -6.99 -8.80
C ILE A 234 -2.10 -6.95 -9.65
N VAL A 235 -1.50 -8.10 -9.95
CA VAL A 235 -0.28 -8.19 -10.74
C VAL A 235 -0.49 -7.67 -12.16
N ALA A 236 -1.59 -8.06 -12.80
CA ALA A 236 -1.94 -7.64 -14.16
C ALA A 236 -2.14 -6.12 -14.25
N ASN A 237 -2.85 -5.53 -13.28
CA ASN A 237 -3.07 -4.09 -13.20
C ASN A 237 -1.76 -3.31 -13.08
N LEU A 238 -0.83 -3.77 -12.24
CA LEU A 238 0.48 -3.13 -12.07
C LEU A 238 1.36 -3.26 -13.33
N LYS A 239 1.35 -4.43 -13.98
CA LYS A 239 2.03 -4.63 -15.28
C LYS A 239 1.48 -3.68 -16.34
N GLN A 240 0.16 -3.64 -16.49
CA GLN A 240 -0.51 -2.76 -17.46
C GLN A 240 -0.17 -1.29 -17.20
N GLN A 241 -0.24 -0.85 -15.94
CA GLN A 241 0.11 0.52 -15.56
C GLN A 241 1.57 0.86 -15.92
N ALA A 242 2.51 0.01 -15.55
CA ALA A 242 3.93 0.25 -15.84
C ALA A 242 4.20 0.30 -17.35
N GLU A 243 3.56 -0.56 -18.13
CA GLU A 243 3.65 -0.53 -19.59
C GLU A 243 3.07 0.75 -20.21
N GLN A 244 1.89 1.18 -19.74
CA GLN A 244 1.26 2.40 -20.23
C GLN A 244 2.14 3.63 -19.98
N ILE A 245 2.77 3.70 -18.79
CA ILE A 245 3.70 4.78 -18.46
C ILE A 245 4.97 4.67 -19.33
N ALA A 246 5.54 3.47 -19.49
CA ALA A 246 6.73 3.26 -20.31
C ALA A 246 6.50 3.57 -21.80
N LYS A 247 5.31 3.29 -22.33
CA LYS A 247 4.85 3.64 -23.69
C LYS A 247 4.57 5.13 -23.86
N GLY A 248 4.64 5.93 -22.79
CA GLY A 248 4.48 7.38 -22.83
C GLY A 248 3.03 7.87 -22.89
N ILE A 249 2.05 7.03 -22.49
CA ILE A 249 0.65 7.46 -22.37
C ILE A 249 0.54 8.60 -21.35
N ILE A 250 1.29 8.49 -20.24
CA ILE A 250 1.49 9.59 -19.30
C ILE A 250 2.83 10.26 -19.64
N PRO A 251 2.86 11.54 -20.03
CA PRO A 251 4.08 12.19 -20.48
C PRO A 251 5.01 12.49 -19.30
N ILE A 252 6.17 11.84 -19.27
CA ILE A 252 7.22 12.06 -18.27
C ILE A 252 8.36 12.86 -18.87
N ARG A 253 8.59 14.06 -18.31
CA ARG A 253 9.58 15.03 -18.81
C ARG A 253 11.00 14.72 -18.33
N ASP A 254 11.15 14.16 -17.14
CA ASP A 254 12.45 13.86 -16.55
C ASP A 254 13.05 12.58 -17.16
N PRO A 255 14.21 12.63 -17.84
CA PRO A 255 14.79 11.46 -18.50
C PRO A 255 15.18 10.34 -17.54
N LYS A 256 15.60 10.66 -16.31
CA LYS A 256 15.98 9.65 -15.30
C LYS A 256 14.75 8.93 -14.77
N LEU A 257 13.67 9.67 -14.53
CA LEU A 257 12.39 9.09 -14.14
C LEU A 257 11.82 8.21 -15.26
N LYS A 258 11.93 8.64 -16.52
CA LYS A 258 11.52 7.84 -17.68
C LYS A 258 12.29 6.52 -17.76
N ASP A 259 13.62 6.54 -17.57
CA ASP A 259 14.42 5.31 -17.51
C ASP A 259 14.03 4.41 -16.31
N ALA A 260 13.76 5.01 -15.15
CA ALA A 260 13.29 4.26 -13.99
C ALA A 260 11.95 3.55 -14.26
N TYR A 261 11.01 4.20 -14.93
CA TYR A 261 9.74 3.57 -15.35
C TYR A 261 9.93 2.45 -16.38
N ARG A 262 10.86 2.61 -17.33
CA ARG A 262 11.23 1.54 -18.27
C ARG A 262 11.73 0.31 -17.50
N LYS A 263 12.66 0.49 -16.56
CA LYS A 263 13.18 -0.58 -15.69
C LYS A 263 12.07 -1.23 -14.85
N THR A 264 11.18 -0.43 -14.27
CA THR A 264 10.02 -0.95 -13.52
C THR A 264 9.12 -1.83 -14.40
N SER A 265 8.86 -1.42 -15.64
CA SER A 265 8.09 -2.23 -16.60
C SER A 265 8.80 -3.55 -16.94
N GLU A 266 10.13 -3.53 -17.16
CA GLU A 266 10.93 -4.75 -17.41
C GLU A 266 10.95 -5.71 -16.22
N ILE A 267 11.05 -5.17 -15.00
CA ILE A 267 10.98 -5.94 -13.75
C ILE A 267 9.64 -6.64 -13.65
N LEU A 268 8.54 -5.89 -13.77
CA LEU A 268 7.19 -6.46 -13.64
C LEU A 268 6.92 -7.50 -14.74
N ASN A 269 7.31 -7.23 -15.99
CA ASN A 269 7.07 -8.15 -17.11
C ASN A 269 7.91 -9.43 -17.06
N SER A 270 9.00 -9.45 -16.29
CA SER A 270 9.80 -10.66 -16.07
C SER A 270 9.28 -11.54 -14.91
N ILE A 271 8.22 -11.12 -14.21
CA ILE A 271 7.55 -11.94 -13.19
C ILE A 271 6.58 -12.90 -13.89
N LYS A 272 6.79 -14.20 -13.67
CA LYS A 272 5.95 -15.27 -14.21
C LYS A 272 4.60 -15.32 -13.51
#